data_AF-A0A957VHJ6-F1
#
_entry.id   AF-A0A957VHJ6-F1
#
_cell.length_a   1.000
_cell.length_b   1.000
_cell.length_c   1.000
_cell.angle_alpha   90.00
_cell.angle_beta   90.00
_cell.angle_gamma   90.00
#
_symmetry.space_group_name_H-M   'P 1'
#
loop_
_entity.id
_entity.type
_entity.pdbx_description
1 polymer ?
#
loop_
_entity_poly.entity_id
_entity_poly.type
_entity_poly.pdbx_seq_one_letter_code
_entity_poly.pdbx_strand_id
1 'polypeptide(L)'
;MSHETAFTMDTSSIKFGPGVTREVGQDMAALGARRVMVVTDPNLAASEPVATVTDALRAAGIDAVVYDRVRVEPTDVSFKDAIDFATAGDFDGFVAVGGGSTIDTAKVANLFSTWPNDLLAYVNA
;
A
#
# COMPACT_ATOMS: atom_id res chain seq x y z
N MET A 1 12.44 -13.12 -42.60
CA MET A 1 12.64 -12.37 -41.34
C MET A 1 12.22 -13.30 -40.21
N SER A 2 13.14 -13.71 -39.36
CA SER A 2 12.79 -14.47 -38.15
C SER A 2 12.34 -13.47 -37.09
N HIS A 3 11.06 -13.47 -36.72
CA HIS A 3 10.60 -12.66 -35.60
C HIS A 3 11.23 -13.19 -34.31
N GLU A 4 11.74 -12.30 -33.46
CA GLU A 4 12.07 -12.65 -32.09
C GLU A 4 10.80 -13.13 -31.37
N THR A 5 10.89 -14.27 -30.70
CA THR A 5 9.77 -14.95 -30.02
C THR A 5 9.90 -14.98 -28.51
N ALA A 6 10.91 -14.31 -27.95
CA ALA A 6 11.17 -14.28 -26.52
C ALA A 6 11.05 -12.85 -25.98
N PHE A 7 10.37 -12.70 -24.85
CA PHE A 7 10.38 -11.50 -24.04
C PHE A 7 10.55 -11.89 -22.57
N THR A 8 11.26 -11.06 -21.82
CA THR A 8 11.35 -11.15 -20.36
C THR A 8 10.46 -10.09 -19.77
N MET A 9 9.73 -10.43 -18.72
CA MET A 9 8.92 -9.50 -17.95
C MET A 9 9.38 -9.57 -16.49
N ASP A 10 10.12 -8.56 -16.06
CA ASP A 10 10.44 -8.37 -14.64
C ASP A 10 9.24 -7.72 -13.97
N THR A 11 8.60 -8.45 -13.04
CA THR A 11 7.48 -7.95 -12.24
C THR A 11 7.83 -7.96 -10.77
N SER A 12 7.08 -7.18 -9.98
CA SER A 12 7.06 -7.36 -8.53
C SER A 12 6.73 -8.82 -8.18
N SER A 13 7.31 -9.31 -7.08
CA SER A 13 7.03 -10.65 -6.58
C SER A 13 5.53 -10.81 -6.28
N ILE A 14 4.94 -11.90 -6.76
CA ILE A 14 3.53 -12.24 -6.49
C ILE A 14 3.50 -13.48 -5.62
N LYS A 15 2.88 -13.38 -4.45
CA LYS A 15 2.52 -14.52 -3.61
C LYS A 15 1.03 -14.77 -3.71
N PHE A 16 0.64 -15.99 -4.06
CA PHE A 16 -0.76 -16.37 -4.22
C PHE A 16 -1.01 -17.74 -3.62
N GLY A 17 -2.09 -17.84 -2.84
CA GLY A 17 -2.53 -19.09 -2.23
C GLY A 17 -3.16 -18.87 -0.87
N PRO A 18 -3.84 -19.89 -0.31
CA PRO A 18 -4.38 -19.81 1.04
C PRO A 18 -3.27 -19.54 2.07
N GLY A 19 -3.50 -18.55 2.95
CA GLY A 19 -2.62 -18.27 4.09
C GLY A 19 -1.49 -17.27 3.84
N VAL A 20 -1.20 -16.90 2.58
CA VAL A 20 -0.05 -16.02 2.25
C VAL A 20 -0.13 -14.63 2.87
N THR A 21 -1.33 -14.13 3.20
CA THR A 21 -1.50 -12.85 3.91
C THR A 21 -0.77 -12.81 5.26
N ARG A 22 -0.58 -13.97 5.91
CA ARG A 22 0.13 -14.06 7.20
C ARG A 22 1.63 -13.78 7.07
N GLU A 23 2.19 -13.86 5.86
CA GLU A 23 3.61 -13.62 5.60
C GLU A 23 3.96 -12.13 5.48
N VAL A 24 2.96 -11.25 5.33
CA VAL A 24 3.16 -9.80 5.14
C VAL A 24 4.07 -9.18 6.21
N GLY A 25 3.98 -9.65 7.45
CA GLY A 25 4.88 -9.20 8.52
C GLY A 25 6.35 -9.51 8.24
N GLN A 26 6.64 -10.74 7.80
CA GLN A 26 8.00 -11.16 7.44
C GLN A 26 8.51 -10.45 6.19
N ASP A 27 7.63 -10.24 5.21
CA ASP A 27 7.96 -9.53 3.97
C ASP A 27 8.33 -8.07 4.24
N MET A 28 7.53 -7.37 5.04
CA MET A 28 7.81 -5.98 5.41
C MET A 28 9.07 -5.86 6.30
N ALA A 29 9.30 -6.83 7.20
CA ALA A 29 10.51 -6.88 8.00
C ALA A 29 11.77 -7.10 7.13
N ALA A 30 11.69 -7.95 6.10
CA ALA A 30 12.77 -8.17 5.15
C ALA A 30 13.09 -6.91 4.32
N LEU A 31 12.10 -6.05 4.10
CA LEU A 31 12.28 -4.72 3.50
C LEU A 31 12.82 -3.67 4.49
N GLY A 32 12.94 -4.00 5.77
CA GLY A 32 13.46 -3.11 6.82
C GLY A 32 12.44 -2.14 7.41
N ALA A 33 11.15 -2.32 7.13
CA ALA A 33 10.09 -1.45 7.65
C ALA A 33 9.93 -1.58 9.17
N ARG A 34 9.60 -0.47 9.83
CA ARG A 34 9.39 -0.39 11.29
C ARG A 34 8.05 0.22 11.64
N ARG A 35 7.51 1.12 10.81
CA ARG A 35 6.23 1.78 11.00
C ARG A 35 5.48 1.84 9.68
N VAL A 36 4.44 1.02 9.59
CA VAL A 36 3.70 0.75 8.35
C VAL A 36 2.31 1.37 8.40
N MET A 37 1.98 2.13 7.36
CA MET A 37 0.62 2.57 7.08
C MET A 37 -0.15 1.44 6.39
N VAL A 38 -1.17 0.90 7.07
CA VAL A 38 -2.10 -0.10 6.52
C VAL A 38 -3.29 0.64 5.92
N VAL A 39 -3.38 0.65 4.60
CA VAL A 39 -4.38 1.41 3.83
C VAL A 39 -5.55 0.50 3.48
N THR A 40 -6.78 0.89 3.83
CA THR A 40 -8.00 0.12 3.54
C THR A 40 -9.21 1.03 3.38
N ASP A 41 -10.33 0.47 2.91
CA ASP A 41 -11.60 1.18 2.82
C ASP A 41 -12.50 0.88 4.04
N PRO A 42 -13.50 1.74 4.33
CA PRO A 42 -14.32 1.59 5.53
C PRO A 42 -15.08 0.26 5.60
N ASN A 43 -15.40 -0.37 4.46
CA ASN A 43 -16.13 -1.64 4.44
C ASN A 43 -15.23 -2.81 4.84
N LEU A 44 -13.92 -2.68 4.66
CA LEU A 44 -12.94 -3.71 5.01
C LEU A 44 -12.23 -3.44 6.34
N ALA A 45 -12.33 -2.25 6.92
CA ALA A 45 -11.62 -1.87 8.14
C ALA A 45 -11.79 -2.88 9.30
N ALA A 46 -12.97 -3.48 9.44
CA ALA A 46 -13.29 -4.48 10.47
C ALA A 46 -13.22 -5.94 9.97
N SER A 47 -12.63 -6.18 8.81
CA SER A 47 -12.57 -7.51 8.17
C SER A 47 -11.37 -8.34 8.64
N GLU A 48 -11.48 -9.67 8.50
CA GLU A 48 -10.41 -10.62 8.82
C GLU A 48 -9.10 -10.34 8.04
N PRO A 49 -9.11 -9.99 6.74
CA PRO A 49 -7.89 -9.64 6.03
C PRO A 49 -7.10 -8.48 6.66
N VAL A 50 -7.79 -7.41 7.07
CA VAL A 50 -7.14 -6.26 7.73
C VAL A 50 -6.56 -6.67 9.07
N ALA A 51 -7.34 -7.40 9.89
CA ALA A 51 -6.87 -7.93 11.17
C ALA A 51 -5.61 -8.80 10.97
N THR A 52 -5.65 -9.74 10.03
CA THR A 52 -4.53 -10.65 9.70
C THR A 52 -3.26 -9.88 9.35
N VAL A 53 -3.36 -8.83 8.53
CA VAL A 53 -2.22 -7.98 8.16
C VAL A 53 -1.70 -7.23 9.38
N THR A 54 -2.56 -6.57 10.15
CA THR A 54 -2.13 -5.81 11.32
C THR A 54 -1.48 -6.69 12.39
N ASP A 55 -2.00 -7.90 12.59
CA ASP A 55 -1.45 -8.86 13.55
C ASP A 55 -0.11 -9.44 13.07
N ALA A 56 0.02 -9.75 11.77
CA ALA A 56 1.27 -10.21 11.19
C ALA A 56 2.38 -9.15 11.29
N LEU A 57 2.07 -7.88 11.01
CA LEU A 57 3.01 -6.76 11.16
C LEU A 57 3.45 -6.61 12.62
N ARG A 58 2.51 -6.59 13.57
CA ARG A 58 2.82 -6.48 15.01
C ARG A 58 3.64 -7.66 15.52
N ALA A 59 3.33 -8.89 15.06
CA ALA A 59 4.10 -10.08 15.40
C ALA A 59 5.54 -10.02 14.89
N ALA A 60 5.79 -9.29 13.78
CA ALA A 60 7.12 -9.01 13.26
C ALA A 60 7.81 -7.82 13.95
N GLY A 61 7.19 -7.21 14.97
CA GLY A 61 7.73 -6.04 15.68
C GLY A 61 7.55 -4.72 14.92
N ILE A 62 6.65 -4.68 13.93
CA ILE A 62 6.36 -3.50 13.12
C ILE A 62 5.14 -2.78 13.69
N ASP A 63 5.25 -1.48 13.86
CA ASP A 63 4.15 -0.62 14.27
C ASP A 63 3.17 -0.42 13.09
N ALA A 64 1.96 -0.98 13.21
CA ALA A 64 0.96 -0.97 12.17
C ALA A 64 -0.16 0.04 12.49
N VAL A 65 -0.30 1.07 11.65
CA VAL A 65 -1.32 2.11 11.80
C VAL A 65 -2.28 2.06 10.63
N VAL A 66 -3.58 1.94 10.93
CA VAL A 66 -4.62 1.81 9.91
C VAL A 66 -5.09 3.19 9.45
N TYR A 67 -5.15 3.36 8.12
CA TYR A 67 -5.90 4.39 7.43
C TYR A 67 -7.06 3.71 6.69
N ASP A 68 -8.28 3.99 7.12
CA ASP A 68 -9.51 3.30 6.69
C ASP A 68 -10.44 4.19 5.87
N ARG A 69 -9.98 5.35 5.41
CA ARG A 69 -10.81 6.37 4.77
C ARG A 69 -10.72 6.38 3.24
N VAL A 70 -10.25 5.29 2.63
CA VAL A 70 -10.21 5.15 1.17
C VAL A 70 -11.61 5.28 0.57
N ARG A 71 -11.70 5.96 -0.57
CA ARG A 71 -12.92 6.08 -1.38
C ARG A 71 -12.77 5.25 -2.66
N VAL A 72 -13.87 4.63 -3.11
CA VAL A 72 -13.91 3.80 -4.32
C VAL A 72 -13.54 4.61 -5.57
N GLU A 73 -14.05 5.84 -5.67
CA GLU A 73 -13.62 6.82 -6.66
C GLU A 73 -12.84 7.92 -5.94
N PRO A 74 -11.49 7.86 -5.92
CA PRO A 74 -10.70 8.83 -5.22
C PRO A 74 -10.81 10.21 -5.91
N THR A 75 -11.04 11.21 -5.07
CA THR A 75 -11.03 12.64 -5.41
C THR A 75 -9.73 13.28 -4.91
N ASP A 76 -9.39 14.46 -5.42
CA ASP A 76 -8.25 15.26 -4.94
C ASP A 76 -8.29 15.46 -3.42
N VAL A 77 -9.49 15.65 -2.86
CA VAL A 77 -9.71 15.79 -1.41
C VAL A 77 -9.36 14.50 -0.66
N SER A 78 -9.80 13.35 -1.16
CA SER A 78 -9.49 12.07 -0.52
C SER A 78 -8.01 11.67 -0.65
N PHE A 79 -7.36 12.02 -1.76
CA PHE A 79 -5.93 11.84 -1.88
C PHE A 79 -5.17 12.76 -0.95
N LYS A 80 -5.58 14.03 -0.86
CA LYS A 80 -4.99 14.97 0.08
C LYS A 80 -5.07 14.47 1.54
N ASP A 81 -6.21 13.93 1.97
CA ASP A 81 -6.34 13.35 3.32
C ASP A 81 -5.34 12.20 3.55
N ALA A 82 -5.22 11.29 2.59
CA ALA A 82 -4.27 10.17 2.66
C ALA A 82 -2.81 10.64 2.68
N ILE A 83 -2.47 11.64 1.84
CA ILE A 83 -1.13 12.24 1.77
C ILE A 83 -0.79 12.94 3.08
N ASP A 84 -1.70 13.76 3.60
CA ASP A 84 -1.49 14.51 4.84
C ASP A 84 -1.31 13.53 6.02
N PHE A 85 -2.10 12.45 6.06
CA PHE A 85 -1.94 11.38 7.04
C PHE A 85 -0.58 10.66 6.91
N ALA A 86 -0.17 10.33 5.69
CA ALA A 86 1.11 9.66 5.43
C ALA A 86 2.30 10.54 5.82
N THR A 87 2.23 11.83 5.47
CA THR A 87 3.28 12.83 5.74
C THR A 87 3.44 13.09 7.24
N ALA A 88 2.33 13.14 7.99
CA ALA A 88 2.36 13.37 9.44
C ALA A 88 2.74 12.12 10.25
N GLY A 89 2.70 10.93 9.63
CA GLY A 89 2.81 9.66 10.33
C GLY A 89 4.20 9.03 10.37
N ASP A 90 5.20 9.64 9.72
CA ASP A 90 6.58 9.14 9.61
C ASP A 90 6.65 7.65 9.23
N PHE A 91 5.84 7.24 8.26
CA PHE A 91 5.79 5.86 7.80
C PHE A 91 6.98 5.51 6.91
N ASP A 92 7.56 4.33 7.13
CA ASP A 92 8.64 3.77 6.31
C ASP A 92 8.18 2.54 5.49
N GLY A 93 6.89 2.24 5.52
CA GLY A 93 6.28 1.22 4.68
C GLY A 93 4.77 1.41 4.52
N PHE A 94 4.23 0.84 3.44
CA PHE A 94 2.82 0.93 3.09
C PHE A 94 2.28 -0.44 2.71
N VAL A 95 1.15 -0.82 3.27
CA VAL A 95 0.45 -2.07 2.92
C VAL A 95 -1.00 -1.75 2.57
N ALA A 96 -1.38 -1.97 1.32
CA ALA A 96 -2.77 -1.84 0.88
C ALA A 96 -3.54 -3.15 1.11
N VAL A 97 -4.70 -3.07 1.75
CA VAL A 97 -5.63 -4.19 1.95
C VAL A 97 -6.98 -3.80 1.36
N GLY A 98 -7.21 -4.19 0.11
CA GLY A 98 -8.43 -3.87 -0.63
C GLY A 98 -8.25 -3.98 -2.14
N GLY A 99 -9.15 -3.36 -2.90
CA GLY A 99 -9.12 -3.32 -4.37
C GLY A 99 -8.21 -2.24 -4.94
N GLY A 100 -8.40 -1.93 -6.24
CA GLY A 100 -7.60 -0.95 -6.99
C GLY A 100 -7.53 0.43 -6.32
N SER A 101 -8.65 0.98 -5.86
CA SER A 101 -8.69 2.30 -5.22
C SER A 101 -7.85 2.37 -3.95
N THR A 102 -7.80 1.30 -3.16
CA THR A 102 -6.96 1.18 -1.97
C THR A 102 -5.48 1.13 -2.35
N ILE A 103 -5.14 0.35 -3.37
CA ILE A 103 -3.77 0.23 -3.88
C ILE A 103 -3.29 1.57 -4.44
N ASP A 104 -4.13 2.28 -5.21
CA ASP A 104 -3.77 3.56 -5.79
C ASP A 104 -3.66 4.65 -4.72
N THR A 105 -4.52 4.64 -3.71
CA THR A 105 -4.39 5.54 -2.55
C THR A 105 -3.07 5.31 -1.81
N ALA A 106 -2.67 4.04 -1.60
CA ALA A 106 -1.40 3.73 -0.95
C ALA A 106 -0.18 4.20 -1.77
N LYS A 107 -0.23 4.03 -3.11
CA LYS A 107 0.83 4.53 -4.00
C LYS A 107 0.96 6.05 -3.96
N VAL A 108 -0.17 6.75 -4.02
CA VAL A 108 -0.21 8.22 -3.94
C VAL A 108 0.30 8.68 -2.58
N ALA A 109 -0.18 8.10 -1.49
CA ALA A 109 0.29 8.42 -0.14
C ALA A 109 1.82 8.28 -0.01
N ASN A 110 2.38 7.16 -0.47
CA ASN A 110 3.83 6.91 -0.47
C ASN A 110 4.61 7.90 -1.36
N LEU A 111 4.13 8.15 -2.58
CA LEU A 111 4.77 9.05 -3.53
C LEU A 111 4.93 10.45 -2.94
N PHE A 112 3.84 11.03 -2.42
CA PHE A 112 3.85 12.42 -1.96
C PHE A 112 4.42 12.59 -0.55
N SER A 113 4.39 11.56 0.31
CA SER A 113 5.12 11.61 1.58
C SER A 113 6.64 11.56 1.38
N THR A 114 7.09 10.95 0.30
CA THR A 114 8.53 10.85 -0.05
C THR A 114 9.00 12.02 -0.91
N TRP A 115 8.18 12.42 -1.89
CA TRP A 115 8.48 13.47 -2.86
C TRP A 115 7.35 14.51 -2.89
N PRO A 116 7.35 15.48 -1.96
CA PRO A 116 6.29 16.48 -1.88
C PRO A 116 6.26 17.37 -3.13
N ASN A 117 5.09 17.46 -3.77
CA ASN A 117 4.83 18.34 -4.91
C ASN A 117 3.32 18.60 -5.07
N ASP A 118 2.94 19.42 -6.06
CA ASP A 118 1.54 19.53 -6.49
C ASP A 118 1.04 18.22 -7.10
N LEU A 119 -0.25 17.88 -6.91
CA LEU A 119 -0.82 16.61 -7.35
C LEU A 119 -0.64 16.41 -8.87
N LEU A 120 -0.89 17.49 -9.63
CA LEU A 120 -0.80 17.49 -11.08
C LEU A 120 0.63 17.39 -11.60
N ALA A 121 1.66 17.56 -10.77
CA ALA A 121 3.06 17.39 -11.18
C ALA A 121 3.39 15.93 -11.55
N TYR A 122 2.58 14.97 -11.09
CA TYR A 122 2.76 13.54 -11.36
C TYR A 122 1.68 12.94 -12.27
N VAL A 123 0.79 13.78 -12.82
CA VAL A 123 -0.20 13.35 -13.80
C VAL A 123 0.31 13.74 -15.18
N ASN A 124 0.50 12.76 -16.06
CA ASN A 124 0.86 13.05 -17.45
C ASN A 124 -0.34 13.72 -18.15
N ALA A 125 -0.07 14.85 -18.79
CA ALA A 125 -0.99 15.55 -19.68
C ALA A 125 -1.15 14.84 -21.03
#